data_AF-A0A1E4R820-F1
#
_entry.id   AF-A0A1E4R820-F1
#
_cell.length_a   1.000
_cell.length_b   1.000
_cell.length_c   1.000
_cell.angle_alpha   90.00
_cell.angle_beta   90.00
_cell.angle_gamma   90.00
#
_symmetry.space_group_name_H-M   'P 1'
#
loop_
_entity.id
_entity.type
_entity.pdbx_description
1 polymer ?
#
loop_
_entity_poly.entity_id
_entity_poly.type
_entity_poly.pdbx_seq_one_letter_code
_entity_poly.pdbx_strand_id
1 'polypeptide(L)' 'MLEIAKLNIKNYDNGDVYIKILERWSVDDFSNAVEDHNEIWEMQDGEVGKAIRLLTSEEERAHIKFYFTKPLKPENSAQ' A
#
# COMPACT_ATOMS: atom_id res chain seq x y z
N MET A 1 -9.60 -9.17 3.60
CA MET A 1 -8.64 -9.47 2.49
C MET A 1 -7.79 -10.70 2.79
N LEU A 2 -7.11 -10.77 3.95
CA LEU A 2 -6.29 -11.93 4.34
C LEU A 2 -7.02 -13.28 4.22
N GLU A 3 -8.24 -13.38 4.75
CA GLU A 3 -9.03 -14.62 4.70
C GLU A 3 -9.32 -15.07 3.26
N ILE A 4 -9.66 -14.13 2.38
CA ILE A 4 -9.91 -14.42 0.96
C ILE A 4 -8.63 -14.90 0.26
N ALA A 5 -7.49 -14.28 0.57
CA ALA A 5 -6.19 -14.69 0.04
C ALA A 5 -5.85 -16.13 0.47
N LYS A 6 -6.08 -16.47 1.76
CA LYS A 6 -5.89 -17.84 2.29
C LYS A 6 -6.81 -18.85 1.62
N LEU A 7 -8.09 -18.53 1.44
CA LEU A 7 -9.07 -19.42 0.81
C LEU A 7 -8.73 -19.73 -0.66
N ASN A 8 -8.12 -18.79 -1.36
CA ASN A 8 -7.85 -18.89 -2.80
C ASN A 8 -6.36 -19.06 -3.11
N ILE A 9 -5.52 -19.43 -2.14
CA ILE A 9 -4.06 -19.49 -2.29
C ILE A 9 -3.61 -20.30 -3.52
N LYS A 10 -4.29 -21.41 -3.82
CA LYS A 10 -3.99 -22.29 -4.96
C LYS A 10 -4.32 -21.67 -6.32
N ASN A 11 -5.09 -20.59 -6.34
CA ASN A 11 -5.49 -19.86 -7.54
C ASN A 11 -4.57 -18.67 -7.83
N TYR A 12 -3.50 -18.49 -7.04
CA TYR A 12 -2.56 -17.38 -7.17
C TYR A 12 -1.14 -17.91 -7.35
N ASP A 13 -0.46 -17.43 -8.39
CA ASP A 13 0.93 -17.83 -8.67
C ASP A 13 1.88 -17.47 -7.52
N ASN A 14 1.64 -16.32 -6.84
CA ASN A 14 2.43 -15.84 -5.71
C ASN A 14 1.62 -15.78 -4.40
N GLY A 15 0.67 -16.73 -4.21
CA GLY A 15 -0.26 -16.72 -3.07
C GLY A 15 0.41 -16.66 -1.69
N ASP A 16 1.55 -17.34 -1.53
CA ASP A 16 2.34 -17.32 -0.29
C ASP A 16 2.83 -15.92 0.08
N VAL A 17 3.30 -15.15 -0.91
CA VAL A 17 3.76 -13.76 -0.71
C VAL A 17 2.59 -12.88 -0.30
N TYR A 18 1.46 -12.98 -1.01
CA TYR A 18 0.27 -12.18 -0.69
C TYR A 18 -0.20 -12.43 0.74
N ILE A 19 -0.20 -13.69 1.19
CA ILE A 19 -0.58 -14.04 2.56
C ILE A 19 0.44 -13.47 3.55
N LYS A 20 1.73 -13.65 3.31
CA LYS A 20 2.80 -13.15 4.19
C LYS A 20 2.73 -11.63 4.39
N ILE A 21 2.41 -10.86 3.34
CA ILE A 21 2.22 -9.41 3.41
C ILE A 21 0.95 -9.10 4.21
N LEU A 22 -0.18 -9.71 3.83
CA LEU A 22 -1.48 -9.46 4.45
C LEU A 22 -1.54 -9.89 5.93
N GLU A 23 -0.72 -10.85 6.36
CA GLU A 23 -0.62 -11.25 7.77
C GLU A 23 -0.04 -10.12 8.63
N ARG A 24 1.04 -9.47 8.19
CA ARG A 24 1.58 -8.28 8.89
C ARG A 24 0.56 -7.14 8.90
N TRP A 25 0.01 -6.82 7.74
CA TRP A 25 -0.92 -5.70 7.62
C TRP A 25 -2.22 -5.93 8.39
N SER A 26 -2.63 -7.19 8.61
CA SER A 26 -3.83 -7.51 9.39
C SER A 26 -3.73 -7.17 10.89
N VAL A 27 -2.51 -6.93 11.39
CA VAL A 27 -2.23 -6.52 12.76
C VAL A 27 -1.62 -5.11 12.82
N ASP A 28 -1.94 -4.28 11.81
CA ASP A 28 -1.47 -2.91 11.64
C ASP A 28 0.06 -2.76 11.57
N ASP A 29 0.77 -3.85 11.23
CA ASP A 29 2.22 -3.81 11.02
C ASP A 29 2.55 -3.46 9.56
N PHE A 30 2.94 -2.21 9.34
CA PHE A 30 3.40 -1.67 8.07
C PHE A 30 4.91 -1.38 8.07
N SER A 31 5.68 -1.88 9.03
CA SER A 31 7.11 -1.55 9.16
C SER A 31 7.93 -1.95 7.93
N ASN A 32 7.43 -2.93 7.18
CA ASN A 32 8.08 -3.48 5.98
C ASN A 32 7.36 -3.06 4.68
N ALA A 33 6.54 -2.01 4.70
CA ALA A 33 5.74 -1.65 3.53
C ALA A 33 6.58 -1.32 2.28
N VAL A 34 7.84 -0.92 2.44
CA VAL A 34 8.78 -0.68 1.32
C VAL A 34 9.18 -2.00 0.68
N GLU A 35 9.60 -2.97 1.49
CA GLU A 35 9.97 -4.32 1.05
C GLU A 35 8.76 -5.03 0.44
N ASP A 36 7.60 -4.95 1.10
CA ASP A 36 6.35 -5.54 0.64
C ASP A 36 5.93 -4.99 -0.74
N HIS A 37 6.01 -3.66 -0.92
CA HIS A 37 5.76 -3.02 -2.21
C HIS A 37 6.76 -3.47 -3.26
N ASN A 38 8.06 -3.48 -2.93
CA ASN A 38 9.11 -3.83 -3.86
C ASN A 38 9.06 -5.31 -4.28
N GLU A 39 8.63 -6.22 -3.39
CA GLU A 39 8.46 -7.64 -3.70
C GLU A 39 7.37 -7.82 -4.78
N ILE A 40 6.23 -7.12 -4.65
CA ILE A 40 5.17 -7.11 -5.66
C ILE A 40 5.61 -6.40 -6.95
N TRP A 41 6.33 -5.29 -6.82
CA TRP A 41 6.85 -4.52 -7.96
C TRP A 41 7.83 -5.36 -8.81
N GLU A 42 8.70 -6.14 -8.17
CA GLU A 42 9.62 -7.05 -8.86
C GLU A 42 8.87 -8.20 -9.55
N MET A 43 7.82 -8.75 -8.93
CA MET A 43 6.96 -9.78 -9.56
C MET A 43 6.23 -9.31 -10.81
N GLN A 44 6.03 -8.00 -10.95
CA GLN A 44 5.36 -7.39 -12.09
C GLN A 44 6.34 -6.85 -13.14
N ASP A 45 7.62 -7.24 -13.06
CA ASP A 45 8.70 -6.73 -13.92
C ASP A 45 8.72 -5.19 -13.97
N GLY A 46 8.52 -4.56 -12.81
CA GLY A 46 8.41 -3.12 -12.71
C GLY A 46 9.69 -2.39 -13.14
N GLU A 47 9.53 -1.27 -13.83
CA GLU A 47 10.65 -0.39 -14.24
C GLU A 47 10.60 0.98 -13.55
N VAL A 48 9.41 1.44 -13.16
CA VAL A 48 9.17 2.75 -12.53
C VAL A 48 8.39 2.55 -11.24
N GLY A 49 8.71 3.35 -10.22
CA GLY A 49 7.97 3.37 -8.95
C GLY A 49 8.50 2.44 -7.86
N LYS A 50 9.78 2.04 -7.91
CA LYS A 50 10.43 1.33 -6.80
C LYS A 50 10.45 2.21 -5.55
N ALA A 51 10.03 1.66 -4.41
CA ALA A 51 10.02 2.37 -3.14
C ALA A 51 11.44 2.39 -2.52
N ILE A 52 11.81 3.52 -1.91
CA ILE A 52 13.14 3.74 -1.34
C ILE A 52 13.18 3.75 0.19
N ARG A 53 12.13 4.24 0.85
CA ARG A 53 12.01 4.32 2.31
C ARG A 53 10.56 4.61 2.71
N LEU A 54 10.25 4.36 3.98
CA LEU A 54 9.04 4.87 4.61
C LEU A 54 9.08 6.39 4.74
N LEU A 55 7.90 6.99 4.83
CA LEU A 55 7.76 8.36 5.28
C LEU A 55 8.18 8.46 6.75
N THR A 56 8.82 9.57 7.09
CA THR A 56 8.95 9.98 8.49
C THR A 56 7.59 10.34 9.05
N SER A 57 7.42 10.35 10.38
CA SER A 57 6.13 10.73 10.98
C SER A 57 5.71 12.17 10.64
N GLU A 58 6.66 13.07 10.35
CA GLU A 58 6.36 14.44 9.92
C GLU A 58 5.81 14.49 8.49
N GLU A 59 6.45 13.77 7.56
CA GLU A 59 5.98 13.60 6.19
C GLU A 59 4.61 12.88 6.17
N GLU A 60 4.47 11.85 7.02
CA GLU A 60 3.23 11.22 7.51
C GLU A 60 2.08 12.22 7.65
N ARG A 61 2.22 13.04 8.69
CA ARG A 61 1.23 14.05 9.07
C ARG A 61 0.99 15.08 7.97
N ALA A 62 2.04 15.50 7.24
CA ALA A 62 1.90 16.46 6.15
C ALA A 62 1.07 15.88 4.99
N HIS A 63 1.32 14.62 4.64
CA HIS A 63 0.56 13.89 3.62
C HIS A 63 -0.92 13.79 4.02
N ILE A 64 -1.20 13.34 5.25
CA ILE A 64 -2.57 13.23 5.76
C ILE A 64 -3.29 14.58 5.70
N LYS A 65 -2.62 15.65 6.16
CA LYS A 65 -3.18 16.99 6.14
C LYS A 65 -3.54 17.44 4.73
N PHE A 66 -2.64 17.22 3.77
CA PHE A 66 -2.83 17.65 2.39
C PHE A 66 -4.00 16.93 1.70
N TYR A 67 -4.10 15.62 1.85
CA TYR A 67 -5.07 14.81 1.10
C TYR A 67 -6.41 14.61 1.80
N PHE A 68 -6.42 14.50 3.14
CA PHE A 68 -7.61 14.07 3.87
C PHE A 68 -8.23 15.14 4.77
N THR A 69 -7.53 16.25 5.03
CA THR A 69 -8.06 17.33 5.89
C THR A 69 -8.34 18.64 5.17
N LYS A 70 -7.92 18.75 3.90
CA LYS A 70 -8.30 19.90 3.08
C LYS A 70 -9.78 19.72 2.71
N PRO A 71 -10.67 20.69 3.00
CA PRO A 71 -12.04 20.60 2.52
C PRO A 71 -12.00 20.50 0.99
N LEU A 72 -12.72 19.52 0.44
CA LEU A 72 -12.99 19.46 -0.99
C LEU A 72 -13.44 20.85 -1.40
N LYS A 73 -12.75 21.49 -2.36
CA LYS A 73 -13.31 22.68 -2.99
C LYS A 73 -14.70 22.27 -3.50
N PRO A 74 -15.76 23.03 -3.23
CA PRO A 74 -17.04 22.71 -3.85
C PRO A 74 -16.82 22.68 -5.36
N GLU A 75 -17.19 21.57 -5.97
CA GLU A 75 -17.15 21.39 -7.42
C GLU A 75 -18.22 22.28 -8.04
N ASN A 76 -17.87 23.57 -8.20
CA ASN A 76 -18.48 24.55 -9.10
C ASN A 76 -17.78 25.91 -8.89
N SER A 77 -16.56 26.00 -9.41
CA SER A 77 -16.01 27.29 -9.84
C SER A 77 -15.36 27.08 -11.20
N ALA A 78 -16.17 26.61 -12.15
CA ALA A 78 -15.97 26.88 -13.56
C ALA A 78 -16.52 28.29 -13.79
N GLN A 79 -15.60 29.19 -14.14
CA GLN A 79 -15.90 30.47 -14.76
C GLN A 79 -15.90 30.26 -16.27
#